data_AF-A0A5J4J378-F1
#
_entry.id   AF-A0A5J4J378-F1
#
_cell.length_a   1.000
_cell.length_b   1.000
_cell.length_c   1.000
_cell.angle_alpha   90.00
_cell.angle_beta   90.00
_cell.angle_gamma   90.00
#
_symmetry.space_group_name_H-M   'P 1'
#
loop_
_entity.id
_entity.type
_entity.pdbx_description
1 polymer ?
#
loop_
_entity_poly.entity_id
_entity_poly.type
_entity_poly.pdbx_seq_one_letter_code
_entity_poly.pdbx_strand_id
1 'polypeptide(L)'
;MIEDIALFFGELFFWREDYSFSKRKKARRALEKEQNLPKKLMISPIVIVIGVLLLIVVVLKLVSSSYFNPNKGISKTSEKITKIELLLEKRKSTLGEYPIELKAITKNNPLKKRSILDYWNNKFHYKVIDKDSSYILISKGKDGILNTEDDILSTKFKH
;
A
#
# COMPACT_ATOMS: atom_id res chain seq x y z
N MET A 1 8.91 -2.31 -37.45
CA MET A 1 8.78 -1.41 -38.62
C MET A 1 8.05 -0.11 -38.27
N ILE A 2 6.79 -0.13 -37.81
CA ILE A 2 6.07 1.11 -37.43
C ILE A 2 6.67 1.76 -36.17
N GLU A 3 7.04 0.96 -35.17
CA GLU A 3 7.70 1.44 -33.94
C GLU A 3 9.05 2.10 -34.24
N ASP A 4 9.86 1.49 -35.11
CA ASP A 4 11.17 2.02 -35.50
C ASP A 4 11.04 3.36 -36.25
N ILE A 5 10.02 3.48 -37.11
CA ILE A 5 9.71 4.74 -37.81
C ILE A 5 9.30 5.82 -36.81
N ALA A 6 8.44 5.49 -35.85
CA ALA A 6 8.00 6.44 -34.81
C ALA A 6 9.17 6.90 -33.92
N LEU A 7 10.08 5.98 -33.57
CA LEU A 7 11.27 6.27 -32.77
C LEU A 7 12.21 7.23 -33.50
N PHE A 8 12.47 6.96 -34.78
CA PHE A 8 13.30 7.81 -35.64
C PHE A 8 12.74 9.23 -35.77
N PHE A 9 11.43 9.38 -36.03
CA PHE A 9 10.80 10.70 -36.09
C PHE A 9 10.79 11.42 -34.74
N GLY A 10 10.64 10.67 -33.64
CA GLY A 10 10.76 11.18 -32.29
C GLY A 10 12.15 11.78 -32.02
N GLU A 11 13.21 11.03 -32.31
CA GLU A 11 14.60 11.49 -32.19
C GLU A 11 14.88 12.73 -33.03
N LEU A 12 14.41 12.74 -34.29
CA LEU A 12 14.57 13.88 -35.19
C LEU A 12 13.88 15.15 -34.64
N PHE A 13 12.70 14.99 -34.06
CA PHE A 13 11.96 16.10 -33.44
C PHE A 13 12.71 16.66 -32.23
N PHE A 14 13.24 15.80 -31.36
CA PHE A 14 14.04 16.21 -30.21
C PHE A 14 15.28 16.99 -30.64
N TRP A 15 16.00 16.49 -31.66
CA TRP A 15 17.18 17.16 -32.17
C TRP A 15 16.88 18.55 -32.74
N ARG A 16 15.76 18.69 -33.47
CA ARG A 16 15.29 19.97 -34.01
C ARG A 16 14.98 20.99 -32.90
N GLU A 17 14.26 20.58 -31.87
CA GLU A 17 13.92 21.48 -30.75
C GLU A 17 15.14 21.92 -29.95
N ASP A 18 16.08 20.99 -29.68
CA ASP A 18 17.30 21.34 -28.97
C ASP A 18 18.19 22.29 -29.77
N TYR A 19 18.32 22.05 -31.08
CA TYR A 19 19.02 22.94 -31.99
C TYR A 19 18.40 24.35 -32.01
N SER A 20 17.08 24.43 -32.18
CA SER A 20 16.33 25.70 -32.18
C SER A 20 16.46 26.43 -30.84
N PHE A 21 16.39 25.71 -29.72
CA PHE A 21 16.58 26.26 -28.38
C PHE A 21 18.01 26.79 -28.20
N SER A 22 19.02 26.03 -28.61
CA SER A 22 20.43 26.45 -28.56
C SER A 22 20.67 27.73 -29.35
N LYS A 23 20.10 27.85 -30.56
CA LYS A 23 20.18 29.06 -31.39
C LYS A 23 19.53 30.27 -30.69
N ARG A 24 18.31 30.12 -30.17
CA ARG A 24 17.60 31.16 -29.41
C ARG A 24 18.36 31.61 -28.17
N LYS A 25 18.94 30.66 -27.43
CA LYS A 25 19.75 30.93 -26.24
C LYS A 25 21.01 31.71 -26.60
N LYS A 26 21.74 31.31 -27.64
CA LYS A 26 22.94 32.03 -28.12
C LYS A 26 22.63 33.47 -28.52
N ALA A 27 21.58 33.70 -29.31
CA ALA A 27 21.15 35.03 -29.72
C ALA A 27 20.82 35.93 -28.52
N ARG A 28 20.10 35.40 -27.51
CA ARG A 28 19.81 36.15 -26.29
C ARG A 28 21.06 36.46 -25.46
N ARG A 29 22.02 35.53 -25.35
CA ARG A 29 23.27 35.78 -24.61
C ARG A 29 24.14 36.85 -25.28
N ALA A 30 24.12 36.96 -26.61
CA ALA A 30 24.80 38.04 -27.32
C ALA A 30 24.17 39.40 -26.96
N LEU A 31 22.84 39.52 -27.03
CA LEU A 31 22.12 40.74 -26.65
C LEU A 31 22.33 41.13 -25.19
N GLU A 32 22.28 40.16 -24.27
CA GLU A 32 22.52 40.41 -22.84
C GLU A 32 23.94 40.95 -22.59
N LYS A 33 24.94 40.51 -23.36
CA LYS A 33 26.33 40.98 -23.27
C LYS A 33 26.49 42.39 -23.85
N GLU A 34 25.86 42.67 -24.98
CA GLU A 34 25.89 43.99 -25.62
C GLU A 34 25.21 45.06 -24.77
N GLN A 35 24.08 44.71 -24.13
CA GLN A 35 23.27 45.63 -23.34
C GLN A 35 23.59 45.63 -21.83
N ASN A 36 24.62 44.90 -21.39
CA ASN A 36 24.98 44.72 -19.98
C ASN A 36 23.79 44.28 -19.09
N LEU A 37 22.91 43.42 -19.61
CA LEU A 37 21.73 42.93 -18.90
C LEU A 37 22.04 41.71 -18.03
N PRO A 38 21.31 41.52 -16.92
CA PRO A 38 21.42 40.30 -16.12
C PRO A 38 20.98 39.07 -16.92
N LYS A 39 21.66 37.95 -16.71
CA LYS A 39 21.40 36.70 -17.41
C LYS A 39 20.02 36.15 -17.07
N LYS A 40 19.13 36.05 -18.06
CA LYS A 40 17.83 35.39 -17.87
C LYS A 40 17.99 33.86 -17.78
N LEU A 41 17.22 33.22 -16.89
CA LEU A 41 17.07 31.77 -16.86
C LEU A 41 16.21 31.31 -18.05
N MET A 42 16.75 30.41 -18.86
CA MET A 42 16.06 29.77 -19.97
C MET A 42 16.17 28.26 -19.81
N ILE A 43 15.03 27.60 -19.63
CA ILE A 43 14.93 26.14 -19.50
C ILE A 43 14.55 25.57 -20.87
N SER A 44 15.19 24.48 -21.27
CA SER A 44 14.85 23.80 -22.53
C SER A 44 13.48 23.13 -22.42
N PRO A 45 12.63 23.18 -23.45
CA PRO A 45 11.36 22.45 -23.47
C PRO A 45 11.52 20.96 -23.17
N ILE A 46 12.62 20.35 -23.62
CA ILE A 46 12.93 18.93 -23.41
C ILE A 46 13.09 18.61 -21.92
N VAL A 47 13.78 19.49 -21.18
CA VAL A 47 13.98 19.34 -19.73
C VAL A 47 12.64 19.42 -18.99
N ILE A 48 11.72 20.26 -19.45
CA ILE A 48 10.37 20.36 -18.89
C ILE A 48 9.60 19.05 -19.12
N VAL A 49 9.63 18.51 -20.34
CA VAL A 49 8.96 17.24 -20.68
C VAL A 49 9.52 16.09 -19.85
N ILE A 50 10.84 15.97 -19.74
CA ILE A 50 11.50 14.95 -18.91
C ILE A 50 11.11 15.12 -17.44
N GLY A 51 11.10 16.35 -16.93
CA GLY A 51 10.71 16.64 -15.54
C GLY A 51 9.28 16.23 -15.24
N VAL A 52 8.34 16.50 -16.16
CA VAL A 52 6.94 16.07 -16.04
C VAL A 52 6.83 14.54 -16.09
N LEU A 53 7.54 13.88 -17.00
CA LEU A 53 7.53 12.41 -17.10
C LEU A 53 8.05 11.75 -15.82
N LEU A 54 9.16 12.25 -15.27
CA LEU A 54 9.71 11.78 -14.00
C LEU A 54 8.72 11.97 -12.84
N LEU A 55 8.04 13.11 -12.79
CA LEU A 55 7.02 13.38 -11.77
C LEU A 55 5.85 12.38 -11.86
N ILE A 56 5.39 12.06 -13.09
CA ILE A 56 4.36 11.03 -13.30
C ILE A 56 4.84 9.66 -12.79
N VAL A 57 6.08 9.25 -13.10
CA VAL A 57 6.64 7.98 -12.63
C VAL A 57 6.69 7.92 -11.10
N VAL A 58 7.08 9.01 -10.44
CA VAL A 58 7.12 9.09 -8.96
C VAL A 58 5.72 8.94 -8.38
N VAL A 59 4.73 9.66 -8.92
CA VAL A 59 3.33 9.57 -8.47
C VAL A 59 2.81 8.14 -8.65
N LEU A 60 3.05 7.52 -9.80
CA LEU A 60 2.64 6.13 -10.06
C LEU A 60 3.26 5.13 -9.09
N LYS A 61 4.55 5.30 -8.73
CA LYS A 61 5.21 4.46 -7.72
C LYS A 61 4.61 4.62 -6.33
N LEU A 62 4.33 5.87 -5.92
CA LEU A 62 3.73 6.15 -4.61
C LEU A 62 2.33 5.54 -4.49
N VAL A 63 1.51 5.74 -5.53
CA VAL A 63 0.17 5.13 -5.60
C VAL A 63 0.29 3.61 -5.54
N SER A 64 1.10 3.00 -6.41
CA SER A 64 1.27 1.54 -6.44
C SER A 64 1.75 0.96 -5.11
N SER A 65 2.73 1.59 -4.46
CA SER A 65 3.26 1.12 -3.17
C SER A 65 2.20 1.07 -2.07
N SER A 66 1.22 1.98 -2.09
CA SER A 66 0.15 2.02 -1.09
C SER A 66 -0.85 0.87 -1.23
N TYR A 67 -1.09 0.38 -2.46
CA TYR A 67 -2.08 -0.66 -2.75
C TYR A 67 -1.48 -2.06 -2.86
N PHE A 68 -0.25 -2.22 -3.36
CA PHE A 68 0.34 -3.51 -3.69
C PHE A 68 1.25 -4.11 -2.61
N ASN A 69 0.93 -3.93 -1.33
CA ASN A 69 1.60 -4.69 -0.26
C ASN A 69 0.77 -5.95 0.09
N PRO A 70 0.96 -7.09 -0.61
CA PRO A 70 0.17 -8.30 -0.40
C PRO A 70 0.26 -8.80 1.05
N ASN A 71 1.43 -8.62 1.68
CA ASN A 71 1.69 -9.13 3.03
C ASN A 71 1.15 -8.22 4.16
N LYS A 72 0.61 -7.05 3.81
CA LYS A 72 0.03 -6.12 4.80
C LYS A 72 -1.22 -6.70 5.45
N GLY A 73 -2.03 -7.45 4.68
CA GLY A 73 -3.23 -8.09 5.20
C GLY A 73 -2.92 -9.19 6.20
N ILE A 74 -1.94 -10.05 5.89
CA ILE A 74 -1.50 -11.16 6.74
C ILE A 74 -0.94 -10.62 8.05
N SER A 75 0.02 -9.68 7.99
CA SER A 75 0.63 -9.09 9.19
C SER A 75 -0.39 -8.38 10.08
N LYS A 76 -1.32 -7.60 9.50
CA LYS A 76 -2.37 -6.92 10.27
C LYS A 76 -3.38 -7.89 10.88
N THR A 77 -3.68 -8.99 10.21
CA THR A 77 -4.57 -10.03 10.73
C THR A 77 -3.92 -10.80 11.87
N SER A 78 -2.64 -11.16 11.74
CA SER A 78 -1.85 -11.78 12.82
C SER A 78 -1.79 -10.88 14.07
N GLU A 79 -1.55 -9.57 13.90
CA GLU A 79 -1.59 -8.60 15.01
C GLU A 79 -2.95 -8.55 15.71
N LYS A 80 -4.06 -8.67 14.95
CA LYS A 80 -5.42 -8.73 15.50
C LYS A 80 -5.69 -10.04 16.23
N ILE A 81 -5.24 -11.17 15.69
CA ILE A 81 -5.33 -12.49 16.33
C ILE A 81 -4.68 -12.42 17.71
N THR A 82 -3.42 -11.97 17.81
CA THR A 82 -2.72 -11.86 19.10
C THR A 82 -3.47 -10.98 20.11
N LYS A 83 -4.08 -9.88 19.67
CA LYS A 83 -4.92 -9.03 20.53
C LYS A 83 -6.16 -9.75 21.02
N ILE A 84 -6.82 -10.53 20.16
CA ILE A 84 -7.99 -11.33 20.53
C ILE A 84 -7.58 -12.40 21.54
N GLU A 85 -6.47 -13.09 21.33
CA GLU A 85 -5.95 -14.10 22.25
C GLU A 85 -5.65 -13.52 23.63
N LEU A 86 -5.00 -12.36 23.69
CA LEU A 86 -4.73 -11.66 24.95
C LEU A 86 -6.04 -11.28 25.67
N LEU A 87 -7.07 -10.87 24.93
CA LEU A 87 -8.39 -10.58 25.51
C LEU A 87 -9.11 -11.85 26.01
N LEU A 88 -8.98 -12.96 25.29
CA LEU A 88 -9.53 -14.26 25.70
C LEU A 88 -8.85 -14.76 26.97
N GLU A 89 -7.52 -14.69 27.04
CA GLU A 89 -6.72 -15.02 28.23
C GLU A 89 -7.09 -14.16 29.43
N LYS A 90 -7.16 -12.84 29.24
CA LYS A 90 -7.57 -11.93 30.32
C LYS A 90 -8.99 -12.20 30.80
N ARG A 91 -9.90 -12.59 29.90
CA ARG A 91 -11.26 -12.94 30.29
C ARG A 91 -11.28 -14.27 31.06
N LYS A 92 -10.55 -15.27 30.59
CA LYS A 92 -10.42 -16.56 31.26
C LYS A 92 -9.82 -16.41 32.66
N SER A 93 -8.78 -15.61 32.84
CA SER A 93 -8.19 -15.39 34.17
C SER A 93 -9.18 -14.75 35.16
N THR A 94 -10.18 -14.01 34.67
CA THR A 94 -11.23 -13.40 35.52
C THR A 94 -12.45 -14.29 35.76
N LEU A 95 -12.79 -15.19 34.83
CA LEU A 95 -14.05 -15.97 34.84
C LEU A 95 -13.84 -17.50 34.90
N GLY A 96 -12.60 -17.98 34.86
CA GLY A 96 -12.26 -19.41 34.82
C GLY A 96 -12.31 -20.03 33.42
N GLU A 97 -13.24 -19.60 32.57
CA GLU A 97 -13.56 -20.25 31.30
C GLU A 97 -13.40 -19.33 30.07
N TYR A 98 -13.20 -19.94 28.89
CA TYR A 98 -13.32 -19.23 27.62
C TYR A 98 -14.78 -18.97 27.24
N PRO A 99 -15.11 -17.79 26.66
CA PRO A 99 -16.47 -17.49 26.26
C PRO A 99 -16.92 -18.38 25.08
N ILE A 100 -18.19 -18.78 25.05
CA ILE A 100 -18.78 -19.55 23.92
C ILE A 100 -18.75 -18.72 22.62
N GLU A 101 -18.99 -17.41 22.73
CA GLU A 101 -18.98 -16.50 21.58
C GLU A 101 -17.89 -15.44 21.71
N LEU A 102 -17.21 -15.18 20.59
CA LEU A 102 -16.18 -14.15 20.51
C LEU A 102 -16.71 -12.74 20.82
N LYS A 103 -18.01 -12.47 20.58
CA LYS A 103 -18.63 -11.18 20.91
C LYS A 103 -18.58 -10.86 22.40
N ALA A 104 -18.54 -11.87 23.28
CA ALA A 104 -18.50 -11.68 24.72
C ALA A 104 -17.29 -10.86 25.20
N ILE A 105 -16.17 -10.89 24.46
CA ILE A 105 -14.98 -10.07 24.80
C ILE A 105 -15.18 -8.58 24.50
N THR A 106 -16.13 -8.22 23.62
CA THR A 106 -16.34 -6.83 23.18
C THR A 106 -17.34 -6.05 24.03
N LYS A 107 -18.03 -6.69 25.00
CA LYS A 107 -18.98 -6.06 25.94
C LYS A 107 -19.86 -4.97 25.29
N ASN A 108 -20.43 -5.25 24.11
CA ASN A 108 -21.26 -4.32 23.31
C ASN A 108 -20.62 -2.97 22.92
N ASN A 109 -19.31 -2.75 23.13
CA ASN A 109 -18.65 -1.51 22.74
C ASN A 109 -18.48 -1.44 21.21
N PRO A 110 -19.10 -0.47 20.50
CA PRO A 110 -19.02 -0.37 19.05
C PRO A 110 -17.60 -0.15 18.52
N LEU A 111 -16.72 0.51 19.28
CA LEU A 111 -15.31 0.69 18.92
C LEU A 111 -14.55 -0.65 18.90
N LYS A 112 -14.95 -1.61 19.74
CA LYS A 112 -14.37 -2.95 19.79
C LYS A 112 -15.01 -3.92 18.80
N LYS A 113 -16.17 -3.61 18.20
CA LYS A 113 -16.79 -4.50 17.20
C LYS A 113 -15.91 -4.67 15.96
N ARG A 114 -15.20 -3.60 15.55
CA ARG A 114 -14.26 -3.65 14.42
C ARG A 114 -13.00 -4.47 14.70
N SER A 115 -12.68 -4.75 15.97
CA SER A 115 -11.52 -5.60 16.30
C SER A 115 -11.82 -7.10 16.16
N ILE A 116 -13.08 -7.50 16.01
CA ILE A 116 -13.49 -8.90 15.75
C ILE A 116 -13.56 -9.20 14.23
N LEU A 117 -13.15 -8.24 13.40
CA LEU A 117 -13.06 -8.43 11.96
C LEU A 117 -11.58 -8.49 11.58
N ASP A 118 -11.25 -9.29 10.58
CA ASP A 118 -9.89 -9.39 10.04
C ASP A 118 -9.50 -8.16 9.20
N TYR A 119 -8.40 -8.22 8.45
CA TYR A 119 -8.01 -7.12 7.55
C TYR A 119 -8.97 -6.92 6.38
N TRP A 120 -9.59 -8.01 5.89
CA TRP A 120 -10.52 -8.03 4.75
C TRP A 120 -11.98 -7.87 5.16
N ASN A 121 -12.23 -7.50 6.42
CA ASN A 121 -13.55 -7.26 7.01
C ASN A 121 -14.41 -8.53 7.16
N ASN A 122 -13.79 -9.71 7.13
CA ASN A 122 -14.42 -10.98 7.45
C ASN A 122 -14.47 -11.18 8.98
N LYS A 123 -15.49 -11.89 9.45
CA LYS A 123 -15.58 -12.29 10.86
C LYS A 123 -14.64 -13.46 11.12
N PHE A 124 -13.89 -13.40 12.22
CA PHE A 124 -13.13 -14.56 12.69
C PHE A 124 -14.07 -15.73 13.00
N HIS A 125 -13.68 -16.92 12.55
CA HIS A 125 -14.31 -18.17 12.96
C HIS A 125 -13.71 -18.59 14.29
N TYR A 126 -14.55 -18.68 15.32
CA TYR A 126 -14.12 -19.04 16.67
C TYR A 126 -14.94 -20.23 17.15
N LYS A 127 -14.24 -21.27 17.59
CA LYS A 127 -14.85 -22.48 18.13
C LYS A 127 -14.12 -22.91 19.39
N VAL A 128 -14.85 -23.05 20.48
CA VAL A 128 -14.34 -23.64 21.73
C VAL A 128 -14.35 -25.16 21.56
N ILE A 129 -13.23 -25.82 21.84
CA ILE A 129 -13.15 -27.28 21.91
C ILE A 129 -13.42 -27.71 23.34
N ASP A 130 -12.70 -27.10 24.28
CA ASP A 130 -12.86 -27.30 25.70
C ASP A 130 -12.85 -25.94 26.41
N LYS A 131 -13.88 -25.69 27.22
CA LYS A 131 -14.11 -24.41 27.90
C LYS A 131 -12.94 -23.96 28.75
N ASP A 132 -12.19 -24.93 29.29
CA ASP A 132 -11.14 -24.67 30.28
C ASP A 132 -9.74 -24.75 29.69
N SER A 133 -9.56 -25.24 28.46
CA SER A 133 -8.23 -25.54 27.93
C SER A 133 -8.00 -25.07 26.50
N SER A 134 -8.98 -25.17 25.60
CA SER A 134 -8.68 -25.10 24.16
C SER A 134 -9.75 -24.44 23.29
N TYR A 135 -9.27 -23.68 22.31
CA TYR A 135 -10.09 -23.04 21.29
C TYR A 135 -9.36 -22.98 19.96
N ILE A 136 -10.15 -22.84 18.89
CA ILE A 136 -9.70 -22.58 17.53
C ILE A 136 -10.14 -21.17 17.15
N LEU A 137 -9.21 -20.37 16.62
CA LEU A 137 -9.47 -19.07 16.04
C LEU A 137 -8.91 -19.03 14.61
N ILE A 138 -9.78 -18.80 13.62
CA ILE A 138 -9.43 -18.82 12.19
C ILE A 138 -9.85 -17.51 11.54
N SER A 139 -8.96 -16.92 10.75
CA SER A 139 -9.30 -15.88 9.79
C SER A 139 -9.49 -16.49 8.41
N LYS A 140 -10.59 -16.14 7.73
CA LYS A 140 -10.91 -16.60 6.36
C LYS A 140 -10.06 -15.99 5.25
N GLY A 141 -8.93 -15.37 5.60
CA GLY A 141 -8.07 -14.69 4.64
C GLY A 141 -8.75 -13.69 3.70
N LYS A 142 -8.19 -13.59 2.50
CA LYS A 142 -8.61 -12.65 1.45
C LYS A 142 -9.84 -13.16 0.67
N ASP A 143 -9.96 -14.47 0.48
CA ASP A 143 -11.03 -15.11 -0.26
C ASP A 143 -12.37 -15.15 0.51
N GLY A 144 -12.32 -15.06 1.85
CA GLY A 144 -13.50 -15.08 2.71
C GLY A 144 -14.15 -16.46 2.83
N ILE A 145 -13.47 -17.51 2.39
CA ILE A 145 -13.92 -18.91 2.43
C ILE A 145 -13.16 -19.62 3.56
N LEU A 146 -13.80 -20.59 4.20
CA LEU A 146 -13.18 -21.36 5.28
C LEU A 146 -12.62 -22.68 4.73
N ASN A 147 -11.49 -23.11 5.26
CA ASN A 147 -10.68 -24.26 4.85
C ASN A 147 -9.99 -24.08 3.48
N THR A 148 -9.39 -22.92 3.26
CA THR A 148 -8.58 -22.63 2.06
C THR A 148 -7.13 -22.30 2.43
N GLU A 149 -6.23 -22.24 1.45
CA GLU A 149 -4.81 -21.92 1.68
C GLU A 149 -4.60 -20.50 2.24
N ASP A 150 -5.58 -19.62 2.07
CA ASP A 150 -5.57 -18.23 2.54
C ASP A 150 -5.91 -18.11 4.05
N ASP A 151 -6.33 -19.20 4.69
CA ASP A 151 -6.71 -19.20 6.10
C ASP A 151 -5.52 -18.96 7.04
N ILE A 152 -5.72 -18.06 8.00
CA ILE A 152 -4.74 -17.78 9.05
C ILE A 152 -5.25 -18.38 10.35
N LEU A 153 -4.59 -19.46 10.78
CA LEU A 153 -4.96 -20.27 11.95
C LEU A 153 -4.17 -19.81 13.18
N SER A 154 -4.88 -19.68 14.31
CA SER A 154 -4.26 -19.73 15.63
C SER A 154 -5.02 -20.71 16.52
N THR A 155 -4.32 -21.75 16.94
CA THR A 155 -4.89 -22.81 17.77
C THR A 155 -4.16 -22.84 19.09
N LYS A 156 -4.91 -22.75 20.19
CA LYS A 156 -4.35 -22.89 21.52
C LYS A 156 -4.80 -24.22 22.12
N PHE A 157 -3.85 -25.13 22.26
CA PHE A 157 -3.98 -26.33 23.08
C PHE A 157 -3.16 -26.13 24.35
N LYS A 158 -3.75 -26.41 25.51
CA LYS A 158 -3.01 -26.50 26.76
C LYS A 158 -2.77 -27.98 27.04
N HIS A 159 -1.50 -28.39 27.03
CA HIS A 159 -1.06 -29.66 27.61
C HIS A 159 -1.12 -29.59 29.14
#